data_AF-A0A2N5XKJ3-F1
#
_entry.id   AF-A0A2N5XKJ3-F1
#
_cell.length_a   1.000
_cell.length_b   1.000
_cell.length_c   1.000
_cell.angle_alpha   90.00
_cell.angle_beta   90.00
_cell.angle_gamma   90.00
#
_symmetry.space_group_name_H-M   'P 1'
#
loop_
_entity.id
_entity.type
_entity.pdbx_description
1 polymer ?
#
loop_
_entity_poly.entity_id
_entity_poly.type
_entity_poly.pdbx_seq_one_letter_code
_entity_poly.pdbx_strand_id
1 'polypeptide(L)'
;MIMRWENCLLKSLDWLCKFSLFGSILAILILLGGCSHVPIMSMVKLSQLDPMQSDPAHMRVAMRSPDWLRIAHKGAVLHLGTDLPNKPKENLDETFQLIESPDLPLPAELANEVAISQHMALLRIAPQDLPRLYETKNKIRHLKKVYGDSHSYLSVNVKGCRLHSTTSPTQSRPLVTIYLKISPKEPFIPLVRNVDLAQQTSGKSLTDLPACADQTSGVR
;
A
#
# COMPACT_ATOMS: atom_id res chain seq x y z
N MET A 1 -32.68 11.51 53.89
CA MET A 1 -33.89 12.31 54.17
C MET A 1 -33.88 13.51 53.24
N ILE A 2 -35.05 13.93 52.73
CA ILE A 2 -35.35 15.02 51.76
C ILE A 2 -35.32 14.53 50.29
N MET A 3 -36.46 14.08 49.72
CA MET A 3 -37.55 14.83 49.02
C MET A 3 -37.07 15.58 47.78
N ARG A 4 -37.38 15.11 46.55
CA ARG A 4 -38.65 15.17 45.79
C ARG A 4 -38.96 16.57 45.25
N TRP A 5 -38.78 16.74 43.94
CA TRP A 5 -39.41 17.79 43.12
C TRP A 5 -39.89 17.13 41.83
N GLU A 6 -41.21 17.06 41.69
CA GLU A 6 -41.91 16.59 40.51
C GLU A 6 -42.09 17.73 39.48
N ASN A 7 -42.35 17.34 38.24
CA ASN A 7 -43.14 18.07 37.24
C ASN A 7 -42.53 19.31 36.56
N CYS A 8 -41.97 19.10 35.37
CA CYS A 8 -42.27 19.97 34.24
C CYS A 8 -42.12 19.23 32.92
N LEU A 9 -43.24 19.14 32.17
CA LEU A 9 -43.28 19.14 30.70
C LEU A 9 -43.11 17.78 29.98
N LEU A 10 -43.99 16.85 30.34
CA LEU A 10 -44.66 15.97 29.39
C LEU A 10 -45.55 16.80 28.44
N LYS A 11 -45.12 17.06 27.19
CA LYS A 11 -46.02 17.22 26.01
C LYS A 11 -45.37 17.44 24.63
N SER A 12 -44.04 17.39 24.48
CA SER A 12 -43.39 17.59 23.16
C SER A 12 -42.81 16.32 22.53
N LEU A 13 -43.02 15.15 23.13
CA LEU A 13 -42.21 13.95 22.86
C LEU A 13 -42.78 12.94 21.84
N ASP A 14 -43.92 13.21 21.19
CA ASP A 14 -44.50 12.21 20.26
C ASP A 14 -44.24 12.52 18.77
N TRP A 15 -43.91 13.76 18.41
CA TRP A 15 -43.77 14.15 17.00
C TRP A 15 -42.35 14.01 16.44
N LEU A 16 -41.32 14.08 17.29
CA LEU A 16 -39.92 13.99 16.87
C LEU A 16 -39.42 12.55 16.71
N CYS A 17 -40.11 11.56 17.30
CA CYS A 17 -39.66 10.17 17.29
C CYS A 17 -39.89 9.46 15.94
N LYS A 18 -40.84 9.93 15.12
CA LYS A 18 -41.10 9.36 13.79
C LYS A 18 -40.19 9.89 12.68
N PHE A 19 -39.63 11.10 12.81
CA PHE A 19 -38.71 11.68 11.82
C PHE A 19 -37.22 11.36 12.10
N SER A 20 -36.86 11.01 13.34
CA SER A 20 -35.47 10.76 13.73
C SER A 20 -34.92 9.40 13.24
N LEU A 21 -35.77 8.38 13.09
CA LEU A 21 -35.33 7.04 12.67
C LEU A 21 -34.88 6.96 11.20
N PHE A 22 -35.43 7.79 10.31
CA PHE A 22 -35.03 7.81 8.90
C PHE A 22 -33.76 8.65 8.64
N GLY A 23 -33.47 9.64 9.50
CA GLY A 23 -32.30 10.51 9.34
C GLY A 23 -30.97 9.84 9.77
N SER A 24 -30.98 9.03 10.83
CA SER A 24 -29.75 8.40 11.35
C SER A 24 -29.20 7.27 10.48
N ILE A 25 -30.04 6.57 9.71
CA ILE A 25 -29.59 5.51 8.79
C ILE A 25 -28.85 6.11 7.58
N LEU A 26 -29.28 7.29 7.10
CA LEU A 26 -28.66 7.96 5.95
C LEU A 26 -27.29 8.58 6.29
N ALA A 27 -27.09 9.00 7.55
CA ALA A 27 -25.83 9.57 8.01
C ALA A 27 -24.69 8.54 8.12
N ILE A 28 -24.99 7.27 8.39
CA ILE A 28 -23.99 6.19 8.51
C ILE A 28 -23.48 5.73 7.14
N LEU A 29 -24.31 5.82 6.08
CA LEU A 29 -23.94 5.41 4.72
C LEU A 29 -22.92 6.33 4.04
N ILE A 30 -22.82 7.60 4.44
CA ILE A 30 -21.94 8.59 3.80
C ILE A 30 -20.49 8.49 4.32
N LEU A 31 -20.25 7.89 5.49
CA LEU A 31 -18.92 7.78 6.11
C LEU A 31 -18.07 6.61 5.58
N LEU A 32 -18.61 5.75 4.72
CA LEU A 32 -17.91 4.56 4.18
C LEU A 32 -17.08 4.84 2.92
N GLY A 33 -17.08 6.07 2.38
CA GLY A 33 -16.39 6.41 1.13
C GLY A 33 -14.89 6.67 1.22
N GLY A 34 -14.26 6.54 2.40
CA GLY A 34 -12.93 7.11 2.66
C GLY A 34 -11.69 6.28 2.28
N CYS A 35 -11.80 4.97 2.01
CA CYS A 35 -10.62 4.09 1.84
C CYS A 35 -10.64 3.28 0.52
N SER A 36 -11.06 3.88 -0.59
CA SER A 36 -11.32 3.16 -1.87
C SER A 36 -10.09 2.81 -2.72
N HIS A 37 -8.87 3.04 -2.25
CA HIS A 37 -7.64 2.78 -3.03
C HIS A 37 -7.16 1.33 -2.96
N VAL A 38 -7.65 0.55 -1.98
CA VAL A 38 -7.36 -0.88 -1.86
C VAL A 38 -8.51 -1.65 -2.52
N PRO A 39 -8.28 -2.38 -3.63
CA PRO A 39 -9.35 -3.10 -4.30
C PRO A 39 -9.89 -4.23 -3.40
N ILE A 40 -11.21 -4.29 -3.20
CA ILE A 40 -11.85 -5.31 -2.34
C ILE A 40 -11.50 -6.74 -2.80
N MET A 41 -11.48 -6.98 -4.11
CA MET A 41 -11.05 -8.26 -4.67
C MET A 41 -9.56 -8.56 -4.43
N SER A 42 -8.70 -7.54 -4.33
CA SER A 42 -7.31 -7.74 -3.95
C SER A 42 -7.17 -8.20 -2.51
N MET A 43 -7.98 -7.68 -1.59
CA MET A 43 -7.94 -8.14 -0.18
C MET A 43 -8.24 -9.64 -0.07
N VAL A 44 -9.23 -10.14 -0.79
CA VAL A 44 -9.59 -11.56 -0.80
C VAL A 44 -8.49 -12.41 -1.44
N LYS A 45 -7.90 -11.95 -2.55
CA LYS A 45 -6.79 -12.68 -3.19
C LYS A 45 -5.55 -12.68 -2.30
N LEU A 46 -5.20 -11.56 -1.68
CA LEU A 46 -4.05 -11.45 -0.80
C LEU A 46 -4.21 -12.25 0.50
N SER A 47 -5.44 -12.41 1.02
CA SER A 47 -5.68 -13.24 2.21
C SER A 47 -5.60 -14.75 1.93
N GLN A 48 -5.86 -15.16 0.69
CA GLN A 48 -5.72 -16.54 0.23
C GLN A 48 -4.27 -16.90 -0.15
N LEU A 49 -3.45 -15.88 -0.44
CA LEU A 49 -2.04 -16.08 -0.72
C LEU A 49 -1.25 -16.07 0.59
N ASP A 50 -0.41 -17.09 0.77
CA ASP A 50 0.57 -17.11 1.83
C ASP A 50 1.92 -16.64 1.26
N PRO A 51 2.26 -15.34 1.32
CA PRO A 51 3.56 -14.84 0.88
C PRO A 51 4.72 -15.51 1.63
N MET A 52 4.49 -16.15 2.78
CA MET A 52 5.52 -16.84 3.55
C MET A 52 5.85 -18.24 3.00
N GLN A 53 5.01 -18.78 2.11
CA GLN A 53 5.24 -20.07 1.44
C GLN A 53 5.82 -19.93 0.03
N SER A 54 5.79 -18.75 -0.57
CA SER A 54 6.34 -18.54 -1.90
C SER A 54 7.87 -18.49 -1.96
N ASP A 55 8.43 -18.65 -3.16
CA ASP A 55 9.84 -18.39 -3.40
C ASP A 55 10.06 -16.87 -3.63
N PRO A 56 10.81 -16.15 -2.77
CA PRO A 56 11.09 -14.72 -2.94
C PRO A 56 11.83 -14.37 -4.23
N ALA A 57 12.62 -15.30 -4.80
CA ALA A 57 13.30 -15.08 -6.07
C ALA A 57 12.33 -14.94 -7.25
N HIS A 58 11.12 -15.47 -7.11
CA HIS A 58 10.04 -15.34 -8.08
C HIS A 58 9.12 -14.14 -7.83
N MET A 59 9.24 -13.47 -6.67
CA MET A 59 8.42 -12.31 -6.35
C MET A 59 8.72 -11.15 -7.31
N ARG A 60 7.68 -10.55 -7.87
CA ARG A 60 7.78 -9.36 -8.72
C ARG A 60 6.85 -8.28 -8.21
N VAL A 61 7.30 -7.04 -8.32
CA VAL A 61 6.47 -5.86 -8.12
C VAL A 61 6.37 -5.17 -9.47
N ALA A 62 5.20 -4.66 -9.82
CA ALA A 62 5.08 -3.74 -10.94
C ALA A 62 4.54 -2.41 -10.45
N MET A 63 5.09 -1.30 -10.94
CA MET A 63 4.59 0.03 -10.66
C MET A 63 4.17 0.68 -11.97
N ARG A 64 2.89 1.01 -12.08
CA ARG A 64 2.38 1.89 -13.13
C ARG A 64 2.37 3.32 -12.62
N SER A 65 2.95 4.23 -13.39
CA SER A 65 3.04 5.65 -13.05
C SER A 65 2.92 6.53 -14.30
N PRO A 66 2.69 7.85 -14.14
CA PRO A 66 2.87 8.80 -15.22
C PRO A 66 4.29 8.72 -15.80
N ASP A 67 4.43 9.02 -17.08
CA ASP A 67 5.69 8.98 -17.83
C ASP A 67 6.77 9.95 -17.30
N TRP A 68 6.39 11.05 -16.67
CA TRP A 68 7.30 12.01 -16.05
C TRP A 68 7.83 11.58 -14.68
N LEU A 69 7.23 10.54 -14.07
CA LEU A 69 7.61 10.00 -12.77
C LEU A 69 8.41 8.70 -12.94
N ARG A 70 9.51 8.58 -12.19
CA ARG A 70 10.31 7.35 -12.08
C ARG A 70 10.52 6.98 -10.62
N ILE A 71 11.00 5.76 -10.39
CA ILE A 71 11.43 5.32 -9.07
C ILE A 71 12.76 6.01 -8.76
N ALA A 72 12.87 6.57 -7.56
CA ALA A 72 14.11 7.17 -7.07
C ALA A 72 15.22 6.11 -6.97
N HIS A 73 16.50 6.52 -7.06
CA HIS A 73 17.62 5.61 -6.85
C HIS A 73 17.51 4.97 -5.45
N LYS A 74 17.51 3.63 -5.39
CA LYS A 74 17.20 2.85 -4.17
C LYS A 74 15.86 3.20 -3.50
N GLY A 75 14.93 3.77 -4.26
CA GLY A 75 13.67 4.31 -3.77
C GLY A 75 12.58 3.27 -3.52
N ALA A 76 12.74 2.04 -4.02
CA ALA A 76 11.77 0.97 -3.85
C ALA A 76 12.27 -0.09 -2.87
N VAL A 77 11.48 -0.40 -1.85
CA VAL A 77 11.83 -1.40 -0.83
C VAL A 77 10.62 -2.27 -0.48
N LEU A 78 10.91 -3.52 -0.13
CA LEU A 78 9.96 -4.45 0.47
C LEU A 78 10.21 -4.46 1.98
N HIS A 79 9.17 -4.24 2.78
CA HIS A 79 9.19 -4.51 4.21
C HIS A 79 8.52 -5.84 4.50
N LEU A 80 9.12 -6.60 5.38
CA LEU A 80 8.60 -7.88 5.86
C LEU A 80 8.87 -7.98 7.35
N GLY A 81 7.82 -8.27 8.10
CA GLY A 81 7.94 -8.38 9.54
C GLY A 81 6.85 -9.23 10.18
N THR A 82 6.99 -9.38 11.50
CA THR A 82 5.97 -9.96 12.34
C THR A 82 5.95 -9.28 13.69
N ASP A 83 4.75 -8.94 14.14
CA ASP A 83 4.50 -8.42 15.47
C ASP A 83 3.97 -9.54 16.38
N LEU A 84 4.53 -9.61 17.58
CA LEU A 84 4.15 -10.55 18.63
C LEU A 84 3.60 -9.73 19.82
N PRO A 85 2.27 -9.60 19.96
CA PRO A 85 1.65 -8.72 20.95
C PRO A 85 2.17 -8.92 22.38
N ASN A 86 2.42 -10.18 22.74
CA ASN A 86 2.86 -10.57 24.08
C ASN A 86 4.39 -10.67 24.23
N LYS A 87 5.15 -10.49 23.14
CA LYS A 87 6.62 -10.62 23.08
C LYS A 87 7.23 -9.57 22.14
N PRO A 88 7.07 -8.27 22.42
CA PRO A 88 7.54 -7.20 21.52
C PRO A 88 9.05 -7.22 21.26
N LYS A 89 9.83 -7.80 22.18
CA LYS A 89 11.30 -7.97 22.01
C LYS A 89 11.67 -8.98 20.92
N GLU A 90 10.73 -9.85 20.56
CA GLU A 90 10.89 -10.88 19.52
C GLU A 90 10.28 -10.43 18.18
N ASN A 91 9.75 -9.19 18.11
CA ASN A 91 9.25 -8.64 16.86
C ASN A 91 10.38 -8.59 15.82
N LEU A 92 10.00 -8.82 14.58
CA LEU A 92 10.91 -8.74 13.45
C LEU A 92 10.39 -7.70 12.47
N ASP A 93 11.25 -6.81 12.02
CA ASP A 93 10.96 -5.85 10.94
C ASP A 93 12.23 -5.72 10.10
N GLU A 94 12.15 -6.17 8.85
CA GLU A 94 13.27 -6.20 7.93
C GLU A 94 12.89 -5.53 6.61
N THR A 95 13.83 -4.78 6.05
CA THR A 95 13.68 -4.09 4.77
C THR A 95 14.63 -4.66 3.73
N PHE A 96 14.12 -4.87 2.51
CA PHE A 96 14.86 -5.44 1.38
C PHE A 96 14.76 -4.53 0.17
N GLN A 97 15.86 -4.33 -0.55
CA GLN A 97 15.92 -3.47 -1.72
C GLN A 97 15.18 -4.13 -2.89
N LEU A 98 14.31 -3.36 -3.54
CA LEU A 98 13.78 -3.70 -4.86
C LEU A 98 14.60 -2.98 -5.92
N ILE A 99 14.90 -3.68 -7.01
CA ILE A 99 15.61 -3.14 -8.18
C ILE A 99 14.79 -3.35 -9.44
N GLU A 100 14.85 -2.37 -10.34
CA GLU A 100 14.23 -2.47 -11.65
C GLU A 100 14.88 -3.60 -12.46
N SER A 101 14.07 -4.28 -13.27
CA SER A 101 14.47 -5.37 -14.16
C SER A 101 14.10 -5.00 -15.60
N PRO A 102 14.83 -4.04 -16.21
CA PRO A 102 14.50 -3.54 -17.54
C PRO A 102 14.58 -4.64 -18.62
N ASP A 103 15.36 -5.69 -18.36
CA ASP A 103 15.54 -6.81 -19.28
C ASP A 103 14.35 -7.78 -19.32
N LEU A 104 13.39 -7.66 -18.39
CA LEU A 104 12.21 -8.50 -18.37
C LEU A 104 11.13 -7.92 -19.28
N PRO A 105 10.61 -8.70 -20.25
CA PRO A 105 9.50 -8.24 -21.09
C PRO A 105 8.28 -7.97 -20.21
N LEU A 106 7.52 -6.93 -20.56
CA LEU A 106 6.27 -6.62 -19.89
C LEU A 106 5.27 -7.77 -20.08
N PRO A 107 4.78 -8.42 -19.00
CA PRO A 107 3.81 -9.48 -19.12
C PRO A 107 2.53 -9.01 -19.83
N ALA A 108 1.95 -9.85 -20.68
CA ALA A 108 0.74 -9.51 -21.44
C ALA A 108 -0.45 -9.10 -20.54
N GLU A 109 -0.54 -9.69 -19.33
CA GLU A 109 -1.55 -9.34 -18.32
C GLU A 109 -1.45 -7.88 -17.82
N LEU A 110 -0.25 -7.29 -17.91
CA LEU A 110 0.01 -5.90 -17.52
C LEU A 110 0.06 -4.94 -18.71
N ALA A 111 0.31 -5.44 -19.93
CA ALA A 111 0.39 -4.62 -21.14
C ALA A 111 -0.89 -3.81 -21.38
N ASN A 112 -2.07 -4.40 -21.10
CA ASN A 112 -3.37 -3.74 -21.26
C ASN A 112 -3.67 -2.69 -20.18
N GLU A 113 -2.87 -2.63 -19.10
CA GLU A 113 -3.07 -1.65 -18.02
C GLU A 113 -2.32 -0.34 -18.27
N VAL A 114 -1.44 -0.26 -19.28
CA VAL A 114 -0.62 0.92 -19.58
C VAL A 114 -1.31 1.80 -20.62
N ALA A 115 -1.76 2.99 -20.22
CA ALA A 115 -2.30 3.98 -21.15
C ALA A 115 -1.18 4.83 -21.81
N ILE A 116 -1.56 5.60 -22.83
CA ILE A 116 -0.71 6.66 -23.41
C ILE A 116 -0.30 7.60 -22.25
N SER A 117 0.98 8.01 -22.19
CA SER A 117 1.61 8.80 -21.11
C SER A 117 1.74 8.12 -19.74
N GLN A 118 1.70 6.78 -19.72
CA GLN A 118 2.05 5.98 -18.55
C GLN A 118 3.23 5.07 -18.86
N HIS A 119 3.96 4.73 -17.81
CA HIS A 119 5.07 3.79 -17.84
C HIS A 119 4.84 2.70 -16.81
N MET A 120 5.38 1.51 -17.07
CA MET A 120 5.38 0.41 -16.12
C MET A 120 6.81 -0.04 -15.80
N ALA A 121 7.20 0.10 -14.54
CA ALA A 121 8.44 -0.45 -14.02
C ALA A 121 8.21 -1.84 -13.45
N LEU A 122 9.03 -2.82 -13.85
CA LEU A 122 9.07 -4.13 -13.21
C LEU A 122 10.23 -4.20 -12.24
N LEU A 123 9.95 -4.59 -11.00
CA LEU A 123 10.93 -4.73 -9.94
C LEU A 123 11.03 -6.16 -9.44
N ARG A 124 12.22 -6.51 -8.95
CA ARG A 124 12.51 -7.75 -8.24
C ARG A 124 13.31 -7.44 -6.98
N ILE A 125 13.36 -8.41 -6.06
CA ILE A 125 14.27 -8.35 -4.92
C ILE A 125 15.71 -8.30 -5.44
N ALA A 126 16.51 -7.41 -4.88
CA ALA A 126 17.91 -7.31 -5.21
C ALA A 126 18.62 -8.64 -4.87
N PRO A 127 19.43 -9.22 -5.78
CA PRO A 127 20.05 -10.54 -5.57
C PRO A 127 20.79 -10.67 -4.24
N GLN A 128 21.48 -9.60 -3.83
CA GLN A 128 22.24 -9.58 -2.58
C GLN A 128 21.36 -9.70 -1.32
N ASP A 129 20.08 -9.33 -1.43
CA ASP A 129 19.13 -9.38 -0.32
C ASP A 129 18.38 -10.72 -0.22
N LEU A 130 18.44 -11.56 -1.27
CA LEU A 130 17.71 -12.84 -1.30
C LEU A 130 18.08 -13.77 -0.14
N PRO A 131 19.37 -14.01 0.19
CA PRO A 131 19.72 -14.88 1.33
C PRO A 131 19.12 -14.40 2.66
N ARG A 132 19.26 -13.09 2.94
CA ARG A 132 18.69 -12.47 4.14
C ARG A 132 17.16 -12.60 4.16
N LEU A 133 16.49 -12.43 3.02
CA LEU A 133 15.04 -12.57 2.92
C LEU A 133 14.58 -14.01 3.20
N TYR A 134 15.31 -15.02 2.72
CA TYR A 134 15.03 -16.43 3.07
C TYR A 134 15.15 -16.68 4.57
N GLU A 135 16.20 -16.15 5.21
CA GLU A 135 16.40 -16.27 6.65
C GLU A 135 15.27 -15.60 7.44
N THR A 136 14.91 -14.36 7.07
CA THR A 136 13.79 -13.62 7.69
C THR A 136 12.49 -14.40 7.58
N LYS A 137 12.16 -14.96 6.41
CA LYS A 137 10.96 -15.81 6.25
C LYS A 137 10.99 -17.05 7.15
N ASN A 138 12.15 -17.69 7.28
CA ASN A 138 12.31 -18.85 8.15
C ASN A 138 12.16 -18.47 9.63
N LYS A 139 12.71 -17.33 10.05
CA LYS A 139 12.53 -16.78 11.40
C LYS A 139 11.06 -16.49 11.69
N ILE A 140 10.34 -15.80 10.81
CA ILE A 140 8.90 -15.54 10.97
C ILE A 140 8.12 -16.85 11.11
N ARG A 141 8.41 -17.84 10.25
CA ARG A 141 7.76 -19.17 10.34
C ARG A 141 8.05 -19.86 11.67
N HIS A 142 9.27 -19.74 12.19
CA HIS A 142 9.63 -20.27 13.50
C HIS A 142 8.89 -19.56 14.63
N LEU A 143 8.89 -18.22 14.65
CA LEU A 143 8.18 -17.41 15.63
C LEU A 143 6.68 -17.73 15.67
N LYS A 144 6.03 -17.87 14.49
CA LYS A 144 4.63 -18.28 14.38
C LYS A 144 4.37 -19.66 14.99
N LYS A 145 5.30 -20.61 14.83
CA LYS A 145 5.19 -21.95 15.44
C LYS A 145 5.37 -21.93 16.96
N VAL A 146 6.28 -21.09 17.46
CA VAL A 146 6.62 -21.01 18.90
C VAL A 146 5.55 -20.27 19.68
N TYR A 147 5.08 -19.14 19.16
CA TYR A 147 4.22 -18.22 19.90
C TYR A 147 2.75 -18.24 19.48
N GLY A 148 2.43 -18.79 18.30
CA GLY A 148 1.07 -18.95 17.77
C GLY A 148 0.41 -17.64 17.33
N ASP A 149 0.25 -16.70 18.25
CA ASP A 149 -0.38 -15.40 18.04
C ASP A 149 0.65 -14.39 17.54
N SER A 150 0.74 -14.25 16.21
CA SER A 150 1.68 -13.36 15.53
C SER A 150 1.00 -12.69 14.33
N HIS A 151 1.21 -11.38 14.19
CA HIS A 151 0.71 -10.60 13.06
C HIS A 151 1.85 -10.35 12.07
N SER A 152 1.92 -11.17 11.01
CA SER A 152 2.92 -10.97 9.96
C SER A 152 2.41 -10.00 8.90
N TYR A 153 3.29 -9.15 8.40
CA TYR A 153 2.96 -8.17 7.37
C TYR A 153 4.02 -8.13 6.27
N LEU A 154 3.57 -7.75 5.08
CA LEU A 154 4.41 -7.49 3.92
C LEU A 154 3.92 -6.19 3.28
N SER A 155 4.82 -5.24 3.05
CA SER A 155 4.48 -3.98 2.39
C SER A 155 5.54 -3.59 1.38
N VAL A 156 5.12 -2.84 0.37
CA VAL A 156 6.02 -2.31 -0.67
C VAL A 156 5.96 -0.80 -0.57
N ASN A 157 7.11 -0.17 -0.34
CA ASN A 157 7.25 1.27 -0.30
C ASN A 157 8.06 1.74 -1.50
N VAL A 158 7.56 2.75 -2.20
CA VAL A 158 8.21 3.31 -3.38
C VAL A 158 8.29 4.82 -3.26
N LYS A 159 9.52 5.36 -3.36
CA LYS A 159 9.82 6.77 -3.47
C LYS A 159 10.02 7.13 -4.94
N GLY A 160 9.40 8.21 -5.38
CA GLY A 160 9.50 8.70 -6.75
C GLY A 160 10.51 9.84 -6.93
N CYS A 161 10.97 10.03 -8.16
CA CYS A 161 11.73 11.18 -8.64
C CYS A 161 11.17 11.65 -9.99
N ARG A 162 11.42 12.92 -10.33
CA ARG A 162 11.00 13.49 -11.62
C ARG A 162 12.06 13.25 -12.69
N LEU A 163 11.64 12.75 -13.84
CA LEU A 163 12.55 12.48 -14.96
C LEU A 163 13.20 13.76 -15.50
N HIS A 164 12.43 14.86 -15.55
CA HIS A 164 12.92 16.17 -15.95
C HIS A 164 12.53 17.22 -14.90
N SER A 165 13.48 18.11 -14.55
CA SER A 165 13.28 19.18 -13.58
C SER A 165 12.24 20.22 -14.02
N THR A 166 11.95 20.31 -15.33
CA THR A 166 11.02 21.26 -15.94
C THR A 166 9.66 20.67 -16.31
N THR A 167 9.48 19.35 -16.24
CA THR A 167 8.18 18.74 -16.54
C THR A 167 7.24 19.01 -15.36
N SER A 168 6.37 20.00 -15.53
CA SER A 168 5.21 20.19 -14.68
C SER A 168 4.24 19.03 -14.91
N PRO A 169 3.58 18.48 -13.88
CA PRO A 169 2.53 17.48 -14.06
C PRO A 169 1.46 18.04 -15.01
N THR A 170 1.47 17.62 -16.27
CA THR A 170 0.46 17.99 -17.26
C THR A 170 -0.86 17.28 -17.02
N GLN A 171 -0.81 16.15 -16.31
CA GLN A 171 -1.99 15.40 -15.90
C GLN A 171 -2.59 16.02 -14.64
N SER A 172 -3.91 16.25 -14.65
CA SER A 172 -4.67 16.77 -13.52
C SER A 172 -4.64 15.86 -12.28
N ARG A 173 -4.31 14.57 -12.45
CA ARG A 173 -4.17 13.58 -11.37
C ARG A 173 -3.04 12.59 -11.67
N PRO A 174 -1.92 12.64 -10.94
CA PRO A 174 -0.85 11.66 -11.09
C PRO A 174 -1.17 10.39 -10.33
N LEU A 175 -1.75 9.43 -11.05
CA LEU A 175 -2.20 8.17 -10.52
C LEU A 175 -1.09 7.12 -10.55
N VAL A 176 -0.85 6.47 -9.41
CA VAL A 176 0.07 5.33 -9.28
C VAL A 176 -0.70 4.06 -8.94
N THR A 177 -0.28 2.94 -9.53
CA THR A 177 -0.76 1.60 -9.15
C THR A 177 0.43 0.70 -8.89
N ILE A 178 0.41 0.00 -7.76
CA ILE A 178 1.44 -0.98 -7.40
C ILE A 178 0.80 -2.36 -7.44
N TYR A 179 1.41 -3.26 -8.19
CA TYR A 179 1.03 -4.66 -8.29
C TYR A 179 2.09 -5.54 -7.66
N LEU A 180 1.67 -6.67 -7.10
CA LEU A 180 2.52 -7.71 -6.54
C LEU A 180 2.19 -9.04 -7.22
N LYS A 181 3.22 -9.79 -7.58
CA LYS A 181 3.13 -11.18 -8.03
C LYS A 181 4.01 -12.02 -7.11
N ILE A 182 3.40 -12.97 -6.43
CA ILE A 182 4.04 -13.76 -5.37
C ILE A 182 4.68 -15.04 -5.94
N SER A 183 4.10 -15.61 -7.00
CA SER A 183 4.63 -16.79 -7.69
C SER A 183 4.51 -16.67 -9.21
N PRO A 184 5.27 -17.45 -10.00
CA PRO A 184 5.19 -17.40 -11.46
C PRO A 184 3.82 -17.80 -12.02
N LYS A 185 3.10 -18.66 -11.29
CA LYS A 185 1.81 -19.24 -11.70
C LYS A 185 0.61 -18.34 -11.38
N GLU A 186 0.76 -17.41 -10.45
CA GLU A 186 -0.31 -16.49 -10.04
C GLU A 186 -0.26 -15.20 -10.85
N PRO A 187 -1.39 -14.52 -11.10
CA PRO A 187 -1.39 -13.23 -11.78
C PRO A 187 -0.79 -12.11 -10.91
N PHE A 188 -0.49 -10.97 -11.51
CA PHE A 188 -0.26 -9.74 -10.74
C PHE A 188 -1.52 -9.31 -10.00
N ILE A 189 -1.37 -8.90 -8.75
CA ILE A 189 -2.45 -8.46 -7.87
C ILE A 189 -2.19 -7.00 -7.49
N PRO A 190 -3.13 -6.07 -7.73
CA PRO A 190 -2.94 -4.68 -7.32
C PRO A 190 -2.99 -4.57 -5.79
N LEU A 191 -1.88 -4.13 -5.18
CA LEU A 191 -1.80 -3.80 -3.75
C LEU A 191 -2.54 -2.48 -3.48
N VAL A 192 -2.27 -1.48 -4.31
CA VAL A 192 -2.96 -0.18 -4.32
C VAL A 192 -3.24 0.21 -5.76
N ARG A 193 -4.41 0.79 -6.03
CA ARG A 193 -4.85 1.13 -7.39
C ARG A 193 -5.20 2.61 -7.50
N ASN A 194 -4.67 3.24 -8.55
CA ASN A 194 -4.92 4.64 -8.91
C ASN A 194 -4.79 5.62 -7.73
N VAL A 195 -3.73 5.46 -6.93
CA VAL A 195 -3.39 6.39 -5.85
C VAL A 195 -3.02 7.71 -6.46
N ASP A 196 -3.80 8.75 -6.14
CA ASP A 196 -3.51 10.12 -6.52
C ASP A 196 -2.39 10.67 -5.65
N LEU A 197 -1.19 10.80 -6.22
CA LEU A 197 -0.02 11.28 -5.49
C LEU A 197 -0.23 12.69 -4.94
N ALA A 198 -1.02 13.54 -5.60
CA ALA A 198 -1.28 14.89 -5.11
C ALA A 198 -2.03 14.88 -3.76
N GLN A 199 -2.77 13.82 -3.45
CA GLN A 199 -3.47 13.64 -2.17
C GLN A 199 -2.57 13.00 -1.09
N GLN A 200 -1.40 12.47 -1.47
CA GLN A 200 -0.50 11.76 -0.56
C GLN A 200 0.68 12.61 -0.07
N THR A 201 0.92 13.78 -0.65
CA THR A 201 2.11 14.59 -0.34
C THR A 201 2.02 15.43 0.94
N SER A 202 0.98 15.26 1.78
CA SER A 202 0.78 16.01 3.03
C SER A 202 0.99 17.53 2.88
N GLY A 203 0.53 18.11 1.76
CA GLY A 203 0.66 19.53 1.46
C GLY A 203 1.97 19.94 0.76
N LYS A 204 2.90 19.01 0.53
CA LYS A 204 4.06 19.25 -0.35
C LYS A 204 3.63 19.22 -1.81
N SER A 205 4.26 20.03 -2.64
CA SER A 205 3.97 20.02 -4.07
C SER A 205 4.69 18.84 -4.73
N LEU A 206 4.07 18.28 -5.78
CA LEU A 206 4.75 17.28 -6.61
C LEU A 206 5.98 17.86 -7.33
N THR A 207 6.07 19.19 -7.46
CA THR A 207 7.26 19.89 -7.94
C THR A 207 8.45 19.75 -6.99
N ASP A 208 8.19 19.46 -5.71
CA ASP A 208 9.22 19.30 -4.67
C ASP A 208 9.89 17.92 -4.75
N LEU A 209 9.38 17.01 -5.59
CA LEU A 209 10.05 15.76 -5.87
C LEU A 209 11.42 16.04 -6.51
N PRO A 210 12.48 15.37 -6.02
CA PRO A 210 13.83 15.54 -6.56
C PRO A 210 13.90 15.08 -8.03
N ALA A 211 14.81 15.66 -8.81
CA ALA A 211 15.11 15.15 -10.15
C ALA A 211 15.86 13.81 -10.04
N CYS A 212 15.57 12.88 -10.94
CA CYS A 212 16.23 11.57 -10.95
C CYS A 212 17.73 11.68 -11.22
N ALA A 213 18.16 12.66 -12.03
CA ALA A 213 19.56 12.91 -12.36
C ALA A 213 20.40 13.34 -11.14
N ASP A 214 19.80 13.97 -10.12
CA ASP A 214 20.53 14.47 -8.95
C ASP A 214 20.84 13.35 -7.94
N GLN A 215 20.13 12.23 -8.04
CA GLN A 215 20.22 11.13 -7.07
C GLN A 215 21.39 10.17 -7.33
N THR A 216 22.02 10.24 -8.49
CA THR A 216 23.21 9.45 -8.83
C THR A 216 24.52 10.06 -8.35
N SER A 217 24.50 11.33 -7.88
CA SER A 217 25.69 12.11 -7.54
C SER A 217 26.14 11.99 -6.07
N GLY A 218 25.43 11.20 -5.25
CA GLY A 218 25.69 11.00 -3.82
C GLY A 218 26.57 9.80 -3.47
N VAL A 219 27.38 9.29 -4.40
CA VAL A 219 28.40 8.27 -4.14
C VAL A 219 29.77 8.97 -4.16
N ARG A 220 30.17 9.51 -3.01
CA ARG A 220 31.57 9.75 -2.65
C ARG A 220 31.82 9.17 -1.28
#